data_AF-A0A7V2T7Y8-F1
#
_entry.id   AF-A0A7V2T7Y8-F1
#
_cell.length_a   1.000
_cell.length_b   1.000
_cell.length_c   1.000
_cell.angle_alpha   90.00
_cell.angle_beta   90.00
_cell.angle_gamma   90.00
#
_symmetry.space_group_name_H-M   'P 1'
#
loop_
_entity.id
_entity.type
_entity.pdbx_description
1 polymer ?
#
loop_
_entity_poly.entity_id
_entity_poly.type
_entity_poly.pdbx_seq_one_letter_code
_entity_poly.pdbx_strand_id
1 'polypeptide(L)' 'MAKQVWRAADYARNARFVSELGRPILAMLDPRPGERILDLGCGDGALTAEIAAAGARVLGVDHAPDMIR' A
#
# COMPACT_ATOMS: atom_id res chain seq x y z
N MET A 1 8.90 14.63 22.19
CA MET A 1 9.07 13.72 21.03
C MET A 1 8.71 14.49 19.77
N ALA A 2 9.59 14.54 18.78
CA ALA A 2 9.29 15.20 17.51
C ALA A 2 8.27 14.36 16.73
N LYS A 3 7.14 14.95 16.36
CA LYS A 3 6.10 14.30 15.56
C LYS A 3 6.65 14.12 14.14
N GLN A 4 6.86 12.88 13.71
CA GLN A 4 7.21 12.62 12.30
C GLN A 4 6.03 13.03 11.43
N VAL A 5 6.31 13.83 10.40
CA VAL A 5 5.33 14.27 9.41
C VAL A 5 5.61 13.51 8.12
N TRP A 6 4.81 12.50 7.84
CA TRP A 6 4.86 11.74 6.59
C TRP A 6 4.04 12.46 5.53
N ARG A 7 4.69 12.98 4.49
CA ARG A 7 4.03 13.63 3.35
C ARG A 7 4.07 12.70 2.14
N ALA A 8 2.91 12.43 1.54
CA ALA A 8 2.81 11.55 0.36
C ALA A 8 3.70 12.01 -0.81
N ALA A 9 3.81 13.32 -1.01
CA ALA A 9 4.63 13.90 -2.07
C ALA A 9 6.15 13.67 -1.86
N ASP A 10 6.61 13.48 -0.62
CA ASP A 10 8.01 13.19 -0.31
C ASP A 10 8.27 11.67 -0.34
N TYR A 11 7.26 10.86 0.02
CA TYR A 11 7.32 9.40 -0.09
C TYR A 11 7.35 8.93 -1.56
N ALA A 12 6.47 9.48 -2.41
CA ALA A 12 6.45 9.15 -3.83
C ALA A 12 7.76 9.54 -4.56
N ARG A 13 8.47 10.58 -4.08
CA ARG A 13 9.76 11.02 -4.65
C ARG A 13 10.96 10.23 -4.13
N ASN A 14 10.98 9.87 -2.84
CA ASN A 14 12.19 9.35 -2.19
C ASN A 14 12.06 7.89 -1.70
N ALA A 15 10.86 7.32 -1.64
CA ALA A 15 10.59 6.02 -1.04
C ALA A 15 9.77 5.07 -1.96
N ARG A 16 9.52 5.45 -3.22
CA ARG A 16 8.82 4.59 -4.21
C ARG A 16 9.46 3.21 -4.40
N PHE A 17 10.75 3.11 -4.12
CA PHE A 17 11.50 1.84 -4.13
C PHE A 17 10.96 0.82 -3.11
N VAL A 18 10.30 1.25 -2.04
CA VAL A 18 9.71 0.36 -1.02
C VAL A 18 8.54 -0.43 -1.60
N SER A 19 7.69 0.19 -2.42
CA SER A 19 6.62 -0.50 -3.13
C SER A 19 7.16 -1.47 -4.19
N GLU A 20 8.26 -1.13 -4.86
CA GLU A 20 8.94 -2.05 -5.78
C GLU A 20 9.55 -3.26 -5.07
N LEU A 21 10.16 -3.04 -3.89
CA LEU A 21 10.64 -4.13 -3.02
C LEU A 21 9.50 -5.00 -2.45
N GLY A 22 8.28 -4.46 -2.35
CA GLY A 22 7.10 -5.17 -1.89
C GLY A 22 6.44 -6.06 -2.94
N ARG A 23 6.77 -5.91 -4.23
CA ARG A 23 6.18 -6.74 -5.30
C ARG A 23 6.38 -8.25 -5.13
N PRO A 24 7.55 -8.76 -4.70
CA PRO A 24 7.71 -10.18 -4.39
C PRO A 24 6.75 -10.69 -3.30
N ILE A 25 6.32 -9.84 -2.38
CA ILE A 25 5.31 -10.21 -1.36
C ILE A 25 3.96 -10.49 -2.01
N LEU A 26 3.59 -9.80 -3.10
CA LEU A 26 2.34 -10.09 -3.80
C LEU A 26 2.36 -11.48 -4.45
N ALA A 27 3.52 -11.93 -4.95
CA ALA A 27 3.66 -13.29 -5.46
C ALA A 27 3.53 -14.35 -4.36
N MET A 28 3.96 -14.03 -3.12
CA MET A 28 3.75 -14.91 -1.97
C MET A 28 2.30 -14.89 -1.45
N LEU A 29 1.65 -13.73 -1.50
CA LEU A 29 0.26 -13.55 -1.11
C LEU A 29 -0.70 -14.26 -2.07
N ASP A 30 -0.36 -14.31 -3.37
CA ASP A 30 -1.15 -14.93 -4.45
C ASP A 30 -2.64 -14.54 -4.40
N PRO A 31 -2.98 -13.23 -4.41
CA PRO A 31 -4.35 -12.77 -4.22
C PRO A 31 -5.28 -13.32 -5.31
N ARG A 32 -6.44 -13.83 -4.90
CA ARG A 32 -7.42 -14.47 -5.79
C ARG A 32 -8.75 -13.71 -5.87
N PRO A 33 -9.48 -13.86 -6.99
CA PRO A 33 -10.83 -13.32 -7.11
C PRO A 33 -11.76 -13.77 -5.98
N GLY A 34 -12.47 -12.80 -5.38
CA GLY A 34 -13.44 -13.05 -4.31
C GLY A 34 -12.87 -13.08 -2.90
N GLU A 35 -11.55 -13.03 -2.74
CA GLU A 35 -10.93 -12.90 -1.42
C GLU A 35 -11.16 -11.51 -0.82
N ARG A 36 -11.04 -11.42 0.51
CA ARG A 36 -11.06 -10.16 1.26
C ARG A 36 -9.72 -9.96 1.93
N ILE A 37 -9.02 -8.89 1.57
CA ILE A 37 -7.65 -8.62 2.00
C ILE A 37 -7.59 -7.26 2.70
N LEU A 38 -6.80 -7.17 3.77
CA LEU A 38 -6.48 -5.92 4.47
C LEU A 38 -5.02 -5.57 4.19
N ASP A 39 -4.79 -4.38 3.65
CA ASP A 39 -3.46 -3.81 3.43
C ASP A 39 -3.20 -2.74 4.52
N LEU A 40 -2.34 -3.08 5.48
CA LEU A 40 -2.08 -2.27 6.67
C LEU A 40 -0.76 -1.50 6.51
N GLY A 41 -0.83 -0.17 6.59
CA GLY A 41 0.25 0.72 6.18
C GLY A 41 0.32 0.86 4.66
N CYS A 42 -0.84 1.02 4.02
CA CYS A 42 -0.95 0.97 2.56
C CYS A 42 -0.23 2.10 1.82
N GLY A 43 0.21 3.15 2.53
CA GLY A 43 0.86 4.30 1.92
C GLY A 43 0.02 4.91 0.80
N ASP A 44 0.63 5.18 -0.33
CA ASP A 44 -0.03 5.72 -1.53
C ASP A 44 -0.90 4.70 -2.29
N GLY A 45 -1.04 3.47 -1.78
CA GLY A 45 -1.95 2.45 -2.30
C GLY A 45 -1.42 1.67 -3.50
N ALA A 46 -0.13 1.78 -3.84
CA ALA A 46 0.45 1.09 -5.00
C ALA A 46 0.21 -0.43 -4.98
N LEU A 47 0.54 -1.10 -3.86
CA LEU A 47 0.33 -2.55 -3.71
C LEU A 47 -1.16 -2.89 -3.55
N THR A 48 -1.92 -2.04 -2.85
CA THR A 48 -3.38 -2.16 -2.72
C THR A 48 -4.05 -2.24 -4.09
N ALA A 49 -3.63 -1.40 -5.05
CA ALA A 49 -4.15 -1.40 -6.41
C ALA A 49 -3.80 -2.69 -7.17
N GLU A 50 -2.58 -3.21 -7.01
CA GLU A 50 -2.17 -4.49 -7.61
C GLU A 50 -2.99 -5.67 -7.04
N ILE A 51 -3.26 -5.69 -5.73
CA ILE A 51 -4.15 -6.69 -5.09
C ILE A 51 -5.57 -6.62 -5.65
N ALA A 52 -6.11 -5.40 -5.80
CA ALA A 52 -7.44 -5.20 -6.39
C ALA A 52 -7.50 -5.68 -7.85
N ALA A 53 -6.43 -5.43 -8.63
CA ALA A 53 -6.33 -5.86 -10.02
C ALA A 53 -6.31 -7.38 -10.18
N ALA A 54 -5.87 -8.13 -9.17
CA ALA A 54 -5.97 -9.59 -9.13
C ALA A 54 -7.41 -10.12 -8.86
N GLY A 55 -8.38 -9.22 -8.62
CA GLY A 55 -9.79 -9.56 -8.42
C GLY A 55 -10.21 -9.72 -6.95
N ALA A 56 -9.29 -9.50 -6.01
CA ALA A 56 -9.59 -9.50 -4.59
C ALA A 56 -10.32 -8.20 -4.18
N ARG A 57 -11.13 -8.27 -3.12
CA ARG A 57 -11.69 -7.10 -2.44
C ARG A 57 -10.72 -6.66 -1.36
N VAL A 58 -10.06 -5.53 -1.55
CA VAL A 58 -9.03 -5.04 -0.63
C VAL A 58 -9.46 -3.77 0.09
N LEU A 59 -9.09 -3.65 1.37
CA LEU A 59 -9.19 -2.44 2.16
C LEU A 59 -7.78 -1.96 2.51
N GLY A 60 -7.40 -0.76 2.06
CA GLY A 60 -6.17 -0.10 2.48
C GLY A 60 -6.38 0.75 3.73
N VAL A 61 -5.48 0.65 4.70
CA VAL A 61 -5.47 1.47 5.92
C VAL A 61 -4.08 2.05 6.11
N ASP A 62 -3.99 3.35 6.34
CA ASP A 62 -2.78 4.03 6.78
C ASP A 62 -3.09 5.02 7.90
N HIS A 63 -2.13 5.23 8.78
CA HIS A 63 -2.24 6.21 9.87
C HIS A 63 -2.02 7.65 9.40
N ALA A 64 -1.34 7.84 8.26
CA ALA A 64 -0.98 9.16 7.74
C ALA A 64 -2.11 9.70 6.86
N PRO A 65 -2.84 10.76 7.26
CA PRO A 65 -3.98 11.26 6.51
C PRO A 65 -3.63 11.73 5.08
N ASP A 66 -2.38 12.15 4.86
CA ASP A 66 -1.91 12.59 3.55
C ASP A 66 -1.77 11.42 2.55
N MET A 67 -1.79 10.17 3.01
CA MET A 67 -1.67 8.97 2.16
C MET A 67 -3.01 8.47 1.61
N ILE A 68 -4.15 8.83 2.24
CA ILE A 68 -5.48 8.30 1.91
C ILE A 68 -6.44 9.42 1.42
N ARG A 69 -5.90 10.48 0.82
CA ARG A 69 -6.70 11.62 0.34
C ARG A 69 -6.98 11.58 -1.16
#